data_AF-A0A7S1HK93-F1
#
_entry.id   AF-A0A7S1HK93-F1
#
_cell.length_a   1.000
_cell.length_b   1.000
_cell.length_c   1.000
_cell.angle_alpha   90.00
_cell.angle_beta   90.00
_cell.angle_gamma   90.00
#
_symmetry.space_group_name_H-M   'P 1'
#
loop_
_entity.id
_entity.type
_entity.pdbx_description
1 polymer ?
#
loop_
_entity_poly.entity_id
_entity_poly.type
_entity_poly.pdbx_seq_one_letter_code
_entity_poly.pdbx_strand_id
1 'polypeptide(L)'
;TIQPQGLEFNYPGLVLAFYSCMRKLGFDVDVLPPGAPLKYYALAVVPSLPIVSDAMMQSVAEAGCPVIFGPRSGSKTPSFSVPRELAPGALQSLVPIKVTRVESFRAGFKEKVVLLEGGSGREEGDSGVWKEWIEPINSEIWSKALGPGLRAQATAEYDDGAIAAVRYQNTHYIGFWPTRDLLLSYVKGVFQAKGTQLHELPDCLRISRHDGVTVAVNYSPKPQQASPRSGDVQGSE
;
A
#
# COMPACT_ATOMS: atom_id res chain seq x y z
N THR A 1 -2.92 13.85 15.48
CA THR A 1 -1.72 13.06 15.87
C THR A 1 -0.90 13.86 16.84
N ILE A 2 -0.40 13.27 17.93
CA ILE A 2 0.41 13.99 18.94
C ILE A 2 1.76 14.45 18.36
N GLN A 3 2.32 13.70 17.40
CA GLN A 3 3.56 14.05 16.67
C GLN A 3 3.33 13.98 15.14
N PRO A 4 2.82 15.06 14.50
CA PRO A 4 2.63 15.07 13.05
C PRO A 4 3.96 15.02 12.30
N GLN A 5 5.03 15.60 12.86
CA GLN A 5 6.38 15.76 12.28
C GLN A 5 6.42 16.69 11.05
N GLY A 6 5.45 16.61 10.15
CA GLY A 6 5.22 17.59 9.07
C GLY A 6 3.82 18.18 9.18
N LEU A 7 3.69 19.49 8.90
CA LEU A 7 2.40 20.19 8.99
C LEU A 7 1.32 19.56 8.09
N GLU A 8 1.72 19.13 6.90
CA GLU A 8 0.83 18.52 5.89
C GLU A 8 0.50 17.04 6.16
N PHE A 9 1.14 16.41 7.17
CA PHE A 9 0.89 15.01 7.47
C PHE A 9 -0.47 14.84 8.17
N ASN A 10 -1.45 14.29 7.45
CA ASN A 10 -2.82 14.13 7.91
C ASN A 10 -3.30 12.66 7.81
N TYR A 11 -3.33 11.94 8.93
CA TYR A 11 -3.71 10.52 8.94
C TYR A 11 -5.06 10.22 8.25
N PRO A 12 -6.18 10.90 8.59
CA PRO A 12 -7.43 10.77 7.83
C PRO A 12 -7.31 10.98 6.32
N GLY A 13 -6.49 11.96 5.89
CA GLY A 13 -6.24 12.24 4.47
C GLY A 13 -5.54 11.07 3.77
N LEU A 14 -4.55 10.46 4.44
CA LEU A 14 -3.86 9.28 3.92
C LEU A 14 -4.80 8.07 3.83
N VAL A 15 -5.60 7.82 4.88
CA VAL A 15 -6.62 6.75 4.86
C VAL A 15 -7.62 6.97 3.72
N LEU A 16 -8.10 8.19 3.53
CA LEU A 16 -9.03 8.52 2.45
C LEU A 16 -8.40 8.35 1.06
N ALA A 17 -7.11 8.61 0.90
CA ALA A 17 -6.39 8.38 -0.36
C ALA A 17 -6.37 6.89 -0.74
N PHE A 18 -6.02 6.01 0.22
CA PHE A 18 -6.07 4.56 0.03
C PHE A 18 -7.50 4.06 -0.25
N TYR A 19 -8.46 4.49 0.56
CA TYR A 19 -9.87 4.14 0.35
C TYR A 19 -10.37 4.58 -1.03
N SER A 20 -10.09 5.81 -1.43
CA SER A 20 -10.50 6.35 -2.73
C SER A 20 -9.85 5.60 -3.89
N CYS A 21 -8.59 5.19 -3.76
CA CYS A 21 -7.91 4.32 -4.73
C CYS A 21 -8.65 2.99 -4.90
N MET A 22 -8.96 2.29 -3.80
CA MET A 22 -9.71 1.02 -3.86
C MET A 22 -11.09 1.20 -4.51
N ARG A 23 -11.80 2.26 -4.14
CA ARG A 23 -13.12 2.57 -4.70
C ARG A 23 -13.06 2.97 -6.18
N LYS A 24 -11.99 3.66 -6.62
CA LYS A 24 -11.72 3.97 -8.03
C LYS A 24 -11.42 2.71 -8.85
N LEU A 25 -10.81 1.69 -8.23
CA LEU A 25 -10.60 0.36 -8.81
C LEU A 25 -11.82 -0.57 -8.71
N GLY A 26 -12.95 -0.09 -8.18
CA GLY A 26 -14.20 -0.83 -8.11
C GLY A 26 -14.22 -1.96 -7.08
N PHE A 27 -13.32 -1.93 -6.09
CA PHE A 27 -13.35 -2.84 -4.94
C PHE A 27 -14.44 -2.44 -3.95
N ASP A 28 -15.08 -3.45 -3.36
CA ASP A 28 -15.76 -3.32 -2.08
C ASP A 28 -14.72 -3.40 -0.97
N VAL A 29 -14.89 -2.55 0.05
CA VAL A 29 -13.85 -2.28 1.05
C VAL A 29 -14.43 -2.44 2.44
N ASP A 30 -13.82 -3.34 3.21
CA ASP A 30 -14.04 -3.45 4.65
C ASP A 30 -12.98 -2.63 5.40
N VAL A 31 -13.40 -1.96 6.48
CA VAL A 31 -12.50 -1.24 7.39
C VAL A 31 -12.41 -2.02 8.69
N LEU A 32 -11.23 -2.59 8.95
CA LEU A 32 -10.99 -3.51 10.06
C LEU A 32 -10.03 -2.90 11.09
N PRO A 33 -10.12 -3.30 12.37
CA PRO A 33 -9.10 -2.96 13.36
C PRO A 33 -7.78 -3.72 13.10
N PRO A 34 -6.64 -3.22 13.59
CA PRO A 34 -5.36 -3.93 13.50
C PRO A 34 -5.43 -5.33 14.14
N GLY A 35 -4.91 -6.35 13.43
CA GLY A 35 -4.93 -7.75 13.88
C GLY A 35 -6.25 -8.49 13.61
N ALA A 36 -7.21 -7.89 12.92
CA ALA A 36 -8.33 -8.64 12.37
C ALA A 36 -7.84 -9.64 11.29
N PRO A 37 -8.48 -10.82 11.15
CA PRO A 37 -8.12 -11.79 10.13
C PRO A 37 -8.18 -11.20 8.72
N LEU A 38 -7.11 -11.40 7.94
CA LEU A 38 -7.00 -10.93 6.55
C LEU A 38 -7.23 -12.05 5.52
N LYS A 39 -7.53 -13.26 5.99
CA LYS A 39 -7.84 -14.40 5.14
C LYS A 39 -9.04 -14.08 4.24
N TYR A 40 -8.99 -14.53 2.99
CA TYR A 40 -10.02 -14.34 1.96
C TYR A 40 -10.10 -12.94 1.32
N TYR A 41 -9.35 -11.95 1.79
CA TYR A 41 -9.22 -10.69 1.07
C TYR A 41 -8.30 -10.85 -0.15
N ALA A 42 -8.62 -10.18 -1.26
CA ALA A 42 -7.77 -10.14 -2.44
C ALA A 42 -6.54 -9.23 -2.27
N LEU A 43 -6.65 -8.23 -1.39
CA LEU A 43 -5.63 -7.23 -1.05
C LEU A 43 -5.98 -6.65 0.34
N ALA A 44 -4.97 -6.44 1.18
CA ALA A 44 -5.09 -5.61 2.37
C ALA A 44 -4.21 -4.35 2.24
N VAL A 45 -4.73 -3.20 2.67
CA VAL A 45 -3.98 -1.94 2.71
C VAL A 45 -3.96 -1.38 4.13
N VAL A 46 -2.79 -0.94 4.57
CA VAL A 46 -2.55 -0.39 5.91
C VAL A 46 -1.94 0.99 5.71
N PRO A 47 -2.76 2.06 5.59
CA PRO A 47 -2.28 3.38 5.17
C PRO A 47 -1.15 3.93 6.05
N SER A 48 -1.25 3.73 7.37
CA SER A 48 -0.17 3.96 8.33
C SER A 48 -0.52 3.26 9.65
N LEU A 49 0.37 2.41 10.15
CA LEU A 49 0.18 1.73 11.44
C LEU A 49 1.45 1.86 12.31
N PRO A 50 1.63 2.99 13.04
CA PRO A 50 2.89 3.27 13.73
C PRO A 50 3.30 2.23 14.76
N ILE A 51 2.35 1.64 15.48
CA ILE A 51 2.57 0.59 16.47
C ILE A 51 1.96 -0.69 15.92
N VAL A 52 2.80 -1.70 15.71
CA VAL A 52 2.39 -3.00 15.15
C VAL A 52 2.38 -4.02 16.28
N SER A 53 1.23 -4.65 16.50
CA SER A 53 1.04 -5.69 17.51
C SER A 53 1.36 -7.09 16.96
N ASP A 54 1.59 -8.05 17.85
CA ASP A 54 1.79 -9.45 17.47
C ASP A 54 0.58 -10.04 16.71
N ALA A 55 -0.64 -9.64 17.10
CA ALA A 55 -1.86 -10.04 16.39
C ALA A 55 -1.88 -9.53 14.93
N MET A 56 -1.36 -8.32 14.69
CA MET A 56 -1.19 -7.80 13.33
C MET A 56 -0.14 -8.61 12.56
N MET A 57 0.99 -8.91 13.19
CA MET A 57 2.04 -9.75 12.58
C MET A 57 1.50 -11.11 12.16
N GLN A 58 0.74 -11.77 13.03
CA GLN A 58 0.09 -13.04 12.75
C GLN A 58 -0.92 -12.92 11.60
N SER A 59 -1.77 -11.89 11.61
CA SER A 59 -2.78 -11.68 10.57
C SER A 59 -2.17 -11.50 9.18
N VAL A 60 -1.01 -10.83 9.09
CA VAL A 60 -0.29 -10.67 7.81
C VAL A 60 0.34 -11.96 7.34
N ALA A 61 0.93 -12.74 8.26
CA ALA A 61 1.49 -14.06 7.93
C ALA A 61 0.43 -15.03 7.38
N GLU A 62 -0.81 -14.92 7.87
CA GLU A 62 -1.94 -15.79 7.47
C GLU A 62 -2.79 -15.23 6.32
N ALA A 63 -2.54 -13.99 5.86
CA ALA A 63 -3.41 -13.29 4.92
C ALA A 63 -3.58 -14.02 3.57
N GLY A 64 -2.52 -14.62 3.05
CA GLY A 64 -2.50 -15.29 1.75
C GLY A 64 -2.62 -14.34 0.53
N CYS A 65 -2.73 -13.04 0.76
CA CYS A 65 -2.85 -11.99 -0.26
C CYS A 65 -1.79 -10.90 -0.10
N PRO A 66 -1.62 -9.99 -1.06
CA PRO A 66 -0.76 -8.84 -0.88
C PRO A 66 -1.21 -7.98 0.30
N VAL A 67 -0.25 -7.51 1.11
CA VAL A 67 -0.49 -6.54 2.18
C VAL A 67 0.40 -5.32 1.94
N ILE A 68 -0.20 -4.16 1.71
CA ILE A 68 0.51 -2.91 1.44
C ILE A 68 0.52 -2.04 2.70
N PHE A 69 1.70 -1.87 3.29
CA PHE A 69 1.93 -0.89 4.34
C PHE A 69 2.32 0.46 3.73
N GLY A 70 1.64 1.52 4.17
CA GLY A 70 2.02 2.89 3.87
C GLY A 70 3.04 3.45 4.88
N PRO A 71 3.42 4.71 4.71
CA PRO A 71 4.53 5.31 5.44
C PRO A 71 4.27 5.35 6.95
N ARG A 72 5.35 5.39 7.73
CA ARG A 72 5.38 5.39 9.19
C ARG A 72 4.85 4.12 9.85
N SER A 73 4.51 3.07 9.10
CA SER A 73 4.09 1.81 9.69
C SER A 73 5.26 1.16 10.44
N GLY A 74 5.01 0.70 11.67
CA GLY A 74 6.04 0.15 12.56
C GLY A 74 7.10 1.15 13.01
N SER A 75 6.83 2.46 12.96
CA SER A 75 7.77 3.50 13.37
C SER A 75 7.83 3.78 14.88
N LYS A 76 6.93 3.20 15.68
CA LYS A 76 6.80 3.46 17.11
C LYS A 76 6.57 2.19 17.93
N THR A 77 7.14 2.18 19.13
CA THR A 77 6.81 1.21 20.19
C THR A 77 5.52 1.61 20.91
N PRO A 78 4.91 0.70 21.71
CA PRO A 78 3.77 1.05 22.58
C PRO A 78 4.05 2.21 23.54
N SER A 79 5.32 2.38 23.95
CA SER A 79 5.80 3.51 24.76
C SER A 79 6.17 4.76 23.95
N PHE A 80 5.71 4.85 22.70
CA PHE A 80 5.94 5.98 21.79
C PHE A 80 7.43 6.28 21.50
N SER A 81 8.29 5.27 21.59
CA SER A 81 9.72 5.38 21.27
C SER A 81 10.01 4.88 19.85
N VAL A 82 11.16 5.26 19.28
CA VAL A 82 11.64 4.63 18.03
C VAL A 82 12.07 3.18 18.37
N PRO A 83 11.66 2.16 17.59
CA PRO A 83 12.15 0.79 17.76
C PRO A 83 13.68 0.72 17.72
N ARG A 84 14.29 -0.19 18.49
CA ARG A 84 15.77 -0.30 18.57
C ARG A 84 16.38 -0.66 17.22
N GLU A 85 15.65 -1.44 16.44
CA GLU A 85 15.96 -1.91 15.11
C GLU A 85 15.65 -0.89 14.00
N LEU A 86 15.11 0.29 14.36
CA LEU A 86 14.52 1.33 13.50
C LEU A 86 13.19 0.89 12.86
N ALA A 87 12.47 1.83 12.22
CA ALA A 87 11.26 1.47 11.47
C ALA A 87 11.64 0.54 10.30
N PRO A 88 10.75 -0.37 9.86
CA PRO A 88 9.38 -0.56 10.32
C PRO A 88 9.24 -1.53 11.53
N GLY A 89 10.24 -1.58 12.42
CA GLY A 89 10.17 -2.33 13.67
C GLY A 89 9.94 -3.82 13.45
N ALA A 90 8.93 -4.39 14.12
CA ALA A 90 8.56 -5.80 13.98
C ALA A 90 8.31 -6.24 12.52
N LEU A 91 7.84 -5.33 11.65
CA LEU A 91 7.61 -5.62 10.23
C LEU A 91 8.89 -5.99 9.47
N GLN A 92 10.09 -5.74 10.01
CA GLN A 92 11.35 -6.18 9.40
C GLN A 92 11.40 -7.69 9.14
N SER A 93 10.67 -8.49 9.94
CA SER A 93 10.54 -9.94 9.74
C SER A 93 9.68 -10.33 8.53
N LEU A 94 8.80 -9.45 8.07
CA LEU A 94 7.90 -9.64 6.92
C LEU A 94 8.37 -8.86 5.68
N VAL A 95 9.15 -7.80 5.88
CA VAL A 95 9.78 -7.00 4.82
C VAL A 95 11.15 -6.51 5.29
N PRO A 96 12.26 -7.16 4.89
CA PRO A 96 13.58 -6.93 5.48
C PRO A 96 14.21 -5.62 5.00
N ILE A 97 13.74 -4.50 5.54
CA ILE A 97 14.22 -3.14 5.28
C ILE A 97 14.42 -2.35 6.57
N LYS A 98 15.14 -1.24 6.50
CA LYS A 98 15.19 -0.21 7.53
C LYS A 98 14.83 1.14 6.95
N VAL A 99 14.11 1.94 7.71
CA VAL A 99 13.96 3.37 7.45
C VAL A 99 15.01 4.10 8.28
N THR A 100 16.04 4.64 7.63
CA THR A 100 17.17 5.28 8.33
C THR A 100 16.94 6.76 8.58
N ARG A 101 16.04 7.39 7.82
CA ARG A 101 15.69 8.80 7.92
C ARG A 101 14.31 9.06 7.34
N VAL A 102 13.68 10.14 7.80
CA VAL A 102 12.42 10.63 7.24
C VAL A 102 12.55 12.12 6.92
N GLU A 103 11.82 12.56 5.90
CA GLU A 103 11.69 13.95 5.50
C GLU A 103 10.22 14.30 5.38
N SER A 104 9.87 15.50 5.84
CA SER A 104 8.55 16.09 5.62
C SER A 104 8.69 17.30 4.73
N PHE A 105 7.83 17.41 3.73
CA PHE A 105 7.89 18.49 2.76
C PHE A 105 6.81 19.55 2.99
N ARG A 106 7.11 20.79 2.58
CA ARG A 106 6.14 21.87 2.51
C ARG A 106 5.04 21.56 1.48
N ALA A 107 3.86 22.15 1.67
CA ALA A 107 2.78 22.08 0.68
C ALA A 107 3.28 22.49 -0.71
N GLY A 108 2.84 21.75 -1.74
CA GLY A 108 3.19 22.01 -3.14
C GLY A 108 4.55 21.47 -3.59
N PHE A 109 5.43 21.02 -2.67
CA PHE A 109 6.62 20.28 -3.08
C PHE A 109 6.22 18.91 -3.64
N LYS A 110 6.86 18.54 -4.75
CA LYS A 110 6.66 17.27 -5.45
C LYS A 110 8.00 16.68 -5.82
N GLU A 111 8.13 15.39 -5.60
CA GLU A 111 9.29 14.59 -5.97
C GLU A 111 8.81 13.40 -6.80
N LYS A 112 9.49 13.13 -7.90
CA LYS A 112 9.11 12.04 -8.80
C LYS A 112 9.43 10.69 -8.18
N VAL A 113 8.51 9.76 -8.39
CA VAL A 113 8.65 8.35 -8.04
C VAL A 113 8.35 7.54 -9.29
N VAL A 114 9.26 6.64 -9.60
CA VAL A 114 9.20 5.73 -10.73
C VAL A 114 8.83 4.36 -10.20
N LEU A 115 7.80 3.76 -10.77
CA LEU A 115 7.43 2.38 -10.47
C LEU A 115 8.28 1.42 -11.30
N LEU A 116 8.85 0.42 -10.62
CA LEU A 116 9.69 -0.61 -11.23
C LEU A 116 8.90 -1.87 -11.60
N GLU A 117 7.71 -2.03 -11.02
CA GLU A 117 6.77 -3.12 -11.31
C GLU A 117 5.45 -2.54 -11.85
N GLY A 118 4.97 -3.09 -12.97
CA GLY A 118 3.73 -2.67 -13.64
C GLY A 118 3.96 -2.32 -15.12
N GLY A 119 3.17 -2.91 -16.02
CA GLY A 119 3.14 -2.56 -17.44
C GLY A 119 4.41 -2.83 -18.26
N SER A 120 4.32 -2.62 -19.58
CA SER A 120 5.45 -2.69 -20.52
C SER A 120 6.23 -1.37 -20.61
N GLY A 121 6.09 -0.47 -19.63
CA GLY A 121 6.66 0.88 -19.66
C GLY A 121 6.97 1.42 -18.26
N ARG A 122 7.84 2.43 -18.21
CA ARG A 122 8.19 3.14 -16.97
C ARG A 122 7.00 4.00 -16.54
N GLU A 123 6.20 3.52 -15.61
CA GLU A 123 5.16 4.33 -14.96
C GLU A 123 5.80 5.22 -13.89
N GLU A 124 5.41 6.49 -13.86
CA GLU A 124 5.92 7.47 -12.89
C GLU A 124 4.80 8.35 -12.36
N GLY A 125 4.99 8.89 -11.17
CA GLY A 125 4.05 9.80 -10.54
C GLY A 125 4.75 10.70 -9.52
N ASP A 126 3.99 11.65 -8.99
CA ASP A 126 4.51 12.54 -7.96
C ASP A 126 4.28 11.92 -6.57
N SER A 127 5.22 12.12 -5.67
CA SER A 127 5.05 12.04 -4.23
C SER A 127 5.25 13.43 -3.61
N GLY A 128 4.69 13.68 -2.43
CA GLY A 128 4.85 14.94 -1.69
C GLY A 128 4.69 14.68 -0.20
N VAL A 129 4.63 15.69 0.66
CA VAL A 129 4.32 15.59 2.11
C VAL A 129 5.31 14.79 2.98
N TRP A 130 5.67 13.56 2.61
CA TRP A 130 6.48 12.62 3.40
C TRP A 130 7.35 11.75 2.49
N LYS A 131 8.61 11.57 2.88
CA LYS A 131 9.60 10.64 2.29
C LYS A 131 10.32 9.88 3.40
N GLU A 132 10.58 8.61 3.14
CA GLU A 132 11.38 7.72 4.00
C GLU A 132 12.57 7.20 3.21
N TRP A 133 13.74 7.22 3.83
CA TRP A 133 14.97 6.66 3.27
C TRP A 133 15.03 5.18 3.63
N ILE A 134 14.75 4.33 2.64
CA ILE A 134 14.69 2.88 2.79
C ILE A 134 16.02 2.23 2.42
N GLU A 135 16.55 1.41 3.32
CA GLU A 135 17.72 0.57 3.11
C GLU A 135 17.35 -0.93 3.26
N PRO A 136 17.63 -1.79 2.27
CA PRO A 136 17.41 -3.22 2.40
C PRO A 136 18.35 -3.83 3.45
N ILE A 137 17.84 -4.74 4.27
CA ILE A 137 18.67 -5.45 5.24
C ILE A 137 19.36 -6.63 4.55
N ASN A 138 20.67 -6.49 4.31
CA ASN A 138 21.48 -7.47 3.58
C ASN A 138 22.47 -8.23 4.49
N SER A 139 22.15 -8.48 5.77
CA SER A 139 23.10 -9.12 6.70
C SER A 139 23.08 -10.66 6.62
N GLU A 140 24.20 -11.29 6.97
CA GLU A 140 24.30 -12.76 7.08
C GLU A 140 23.33 -13.35 8.11
N ILE A 141 23.02 -12.61 9.19
CA ILE A 141 22.04 -13.02 10.21
C ILE A 141 20.65 -13.16 9.57
N TRP A 142 20.26 -12.18 8.76
CA TRP A 142 18.99 -12.22 8.02
C TRP A 142 19.02 -13.27 6.90
N SER A 143 20.16 -13.46 6.26
CA SER A 143 20.34 -14.54 5.27
C SER A 143 20.21 -15.93 5.90
N LYS A 144 20.55 -16.11 7.18
CA LYS A 144 20.32 -17.37 7.92
C LYS A 144 18.87 -17.51 8.41
N ALA A 145 18.25 -16.42 8.86
CA ALA A 145 16.89 -16.43 9.41
C ALA A 145 15.81 -16.55 8.32
N LEU A 146 16.00 -15.89 7.18
CA LEU A 146 15.06 -15.91 6.06
C LEU A 146 15.47 -16.92 4.98
N GLY A 147 16.76 -17.25 4.87
CA GLY A 147 17.32 -18.13 3.84
C GLY A 147 18.22 -17.36 2.85
N PRO A 148 19.17 -18.05 2.20
CA PRO A 148 20.09 -17.39 1.27
C PRO A 148 19.33 -16.79 0.07
N GLY A 149 19.62 -15.52 -0.26
CA GLY A 149 19.06 -14.84 -1.43
C GLY A 149 17.71 -14.14 -1.23
N LEU A 150 17.15 -14.17 -0.02
CA LEU A 150 15.86 -13.53 0.29
C LEU A 150 16.04 -12.06 0.65
N ARG A 151 16.00 -11.20 -0.37
CA ARG A 151 16.10 -9.73 -0.26
C ARG A 151 14.77 -9.08 -0.61
N ALA A 152 14.43 -7.99 0.08
CA ALA A 152 13.36 -7.11 -0.37
C ALA A 152 13.72 -6.53 -1.75
N GLN A 153 12.78 -6.59 -2.68
CA GLN A 153 12.93 -6.07 -4.04
C GLN A 153 12.40 -4.64 -4.07
N ALA A 154 13.14 -3.71 -4.69
CA ALA A 154 12.63 -2.38 -4.94
C ALA A 154 11.47 -2.46 -5.95
N THR A 155 10.34 -1.84 -5.60
CA THR A 155 9.16 -1.74 -6.48
C THR A 155 8.92 -0.31 -6.96
N ALA A 156 9.59 0.66 -6.33
CA ALA A 156 9.61 2.04 -6.78
C ALA A 156 10.90 2.74 -6.31
N GLU A 157 11.36 3.71 -7.09
CA GLU A 157 12.55 4.52 -6.82
C GLU A 157 12.27 6.01 -7.04
N TYR A 158 13.02 6.87 -6.36
CA TYR A 158 13.09 8.30 -6.64
C TYR A 158 14.06 8.57 -7.81
N ASP A 159 14.07 9.80 -8.33
CA ASP A 159 14.96 10.20 -9.44
C ASP A 159 16.45 10.06 -9.11
N ASP A 160 16.82 10.15 -7.84
CA ASP A 160 18.20 9.95 -7.35
C ASP A 160 18.58 8.47 -7.15
N GLY A 161 17.68 7.55 -7.49
CA GLY A 161 17.85 6.10 -7.32
C GLY A 161 17.62 5.61 -5.89
N ALA A 162 17.21 6.48 -4.96
CA ALA A 162 16.82 6.03 -3.63
C ALA A 162 15.53 5.19 -3.69
N ILE A 163 15.45 4.16 -2.86
CA ILE A 163 14.30 3.25 -2.84
C ILE A 163 13.09 3.95 -2.21
N ALA A 164 11.99 4.01 -2.96
CA ALA A 164 10.73 4.65 -2.54
C ALA A 164 9.71 3.63 -2.02
N ALA A 165 9.69 2.42 -2.59
CA ALA A 165 8.86 1.32 -2.11
C ALA A 165 9.53 -0.03 -2.36
N VAL A 166 9.21 -1.02 -1.54
CA VAL A 166 9.74 -2.38 -1.63
C VAL A 166 8.65 -3.44 -1.54
N ARG A 167 9.01 -4.65 -1.94
CA ARG A 167 8.23 -5.86 -1.74
C ARG A 167 9.11 -7.01 -1.27
N TYR A 168 8.59 -7.79 -0.34
CA TYR A 168 9.11 -9.11 0.00
C TYR A 168 7.94 -10.10 0.04
N GLN A 169 7.99 -11.12 -0.82
CA GLN A 169 6.87 -12.03 -1.05
C GLN A 169 5.57 -11.24 -1.37
N ASN A 170 4.57 -11.34 -0.49
CA ASN A 170 3.29 -10.63 -0.59
C ASN A 170 3.25 -9.33 0.25
N THR A 171 4.29 -9.00 1.02
CA THR A 171 4.31 -7.80 1.85
C THR A 171 4.99 -6.66 1.11
N HIS A 172 4.26 -5.56 0.94
CA HIS A 172 4.73 -4.33 0.32
C HIS A 172 4.89 -3.24 1.38
N TYR A 173 5.88 -2.37 1.20
CA TYR A 173 6.08 -1.18 2.03
C TYR A 173 6.31 0.04 1.15
N ILE A 174 5.49 1.06 1.32
CA ILE A 174 5.58 2.36 0.65
C ILE A 174 6.14 3.38 1.63
N GLY A 175 7.32 3.94 1.32
CA GLY A 175 8.00 4.94 2.15
C GLY A 175 7.62 6.38 1.86
N PHE A 176 6.71 6.63 0.92
CA PHE A 176 6.29 7.98 0.53
C PHE A 176 4.81 8.22 0.82
N TRP A 177 4.42 9.48 0.91
CA TRP A 177 3.00 9.81 0.80
C TRP A 177 2.59 9.82 -0.68
N PRO A 178 1.70 8.91 -1.09
CA PRO A 178 1.39 8.75 -2.49
C PRO A 178 0.41 9.83 -2.98
N THR A 179 0.60 10.33 -4.20
CA THR A 179 -0.50 10.97 -4.92
C THR A 179 -1.53 9.93 -5.35
N ARG A 180 -2.74 10.39 -5.70
CA ARG A 180 -3.84 9.53 -6.16
C ARG A 180 -3.40 8.62 -7.31
N ASP A 181 -2.79 9.21 -8.34
CA ASP A 181 -2.45 8.49 -9.57
C ASP A 181 -1.30 7.50 -9.32
N LEU A 182 -0.29 7.91 -8.55
CA LEU A 182 0.82 7.04 -8.17
C LEU A 182 0.34 5.83 -7.34
N LEU A 183 -0.59 6.05 -6.38
CA LEU A 183 -1.17 4.95 -5.62
C LEU A 183 -1.98 3.99 -6.49
N LEU A 184 -2.71 4.53 -7.46
CA LEU A 184 -3.53 3.77 -8.39
C LEU A 184 -2.68 2.87 -9.28
N SER A 185 -1.64 3.44 -9.88
CA SER A 185 -0.64 2.71 -10.65
C SER A 185 0.07 1.65 -9.81
N TYR A 186 0.49 1.98 -8.58
CA TYR A 186 1.12 1.02 -7.69
C TYR A 186 0.22 -0.20 -7.43
N VAL A 187 -1.04 0.02 -7.06
CA VAL A 187 -1.99 -1.07 -6.78
C VAL A 187 -2.30 -1.88 -8.04
N LYS A 188 -2.44 -1.24 -9.20
CA LYS A 188 -2.57 -1.95 -10.49
C LYS A 188 -1.36 -2.84 -10.76
N GLY A 189 -0.15 -2.36 -10.50
CA GLY A 189 1.10 -3.11 -10.61
C GLY A 189 1.11 -4.36 -9.72
N VAL A 190 0.62 -4.26 -8.48
CA VAL A 190 0.52 -5.41 -7.55
C VAL A 190 -0.34 -6.54 -8.13
N PHE A 191 -1.47 -6.22 -8.75
CA PHE A 191 -2.36 -7.22 -9.36
C PHE A 191 -1.81 -7.72 -10.70
N GLN A 192 -1.20 -6.84 -11.49
CA GLN A 192 -0.63 -7.20 -12.79
C GLN A 192 0.53 -8.19 -12.63
N ALA A 193 1.36 -8.05 -11.59
CA ALA A 193 2.40 -9.02 -11.25
C ALA A 193 1.84 -10.43 -10.97
N LYS A 194 0.53 -10.53 -10.68
CA LYS A 194 -0.22 -11.78 -10.50
C LYS A 194 -1.08 -12.15 -11.71
N GLY A 195 -0.85 -11.53 -12.86
CA GLY A 195 -1.60 -11.77 -14.09
C GLY A 195 -3.03 -11.21 -14.09
N THR A 196 -3.39 -10.37 -13.12
CA THR A 196 -4.73 -9.77 -13.02
C THR A 196 -4.67 -8.31 -13.44
N GLN A 197 -5.43 -7.93 -14.47
CA GLN A 197 -5.57 -6.53 -14.86
C GLN A 197 -6.74 -5.88 -14.11
N LEU A 198 -6.47 -4.76 -13.44
CA LEU A 198 -7.53 -3.95 -12.83
C LEU A 198 -7.93 -2.82 -13.77
N HIS A 199 -9.24 -2.64 -13.92
CA HIS A 199 -9.82 -1.49 -14.61
C HIS A 199 -10.28 -0.43 -13.62
N GLU A 200 -10.10 0.82 -14.02
CA GLU A 200 -10.54 1.99 -13.29
C GLU A 200 -11.99 2.33 -13.66
N LEU A 201 -12.79 2.69 -12.66
CA LEU A 201 -14.08 3.32 -12.87
C LEU A 201 -13.90 4.77 -13.31
N PRO A 202 -14.84 5.38 -14.06
CA PRO A 202 -14.90 6.82 -14.22
C PRO A 202 -14.85 7.57 -12.87
N ASP A 203 -14.31 8.79 -12.86
CA ASP A 203 -14.07 9.56 -11.61
C ASP A 203 -15.30 9.70 -10.73
N CYS A 204 -16.47 9.85 -11.33
CA CYS A 204 -17.75 10.02 -10.65
C CYS A 204 -18.58 8.74 -10.53
N LEU A 205 -18.08 7.58 -10.99
CA LEU A 205 -18.82 6.32 -10.91
C LEU A 205 -18.27 5.46 -9.77
N ARG A 206 -19.14 4.94 -8.92
CA ARG A 206 -18.80 3.94 -7.90
C ARG A 206 -19.70 2.73 -8.03
N ILE A 207 -19.12 1.56 -7.82
CA ILE A 207 -19.82 0.27 -7.86
C ILE A 207 -19.67 -0.39 -6.49
N SER A 208 -20.73 -1.05 -6.03
CA SER A 208 -20.70 -1.91 -4.85
C SER A 208 -21.44 -3.22 -5.11
N ARG A 209 -20.96 -4.32 -4.54
CA ARG A 209 -21.57 -5.65 -4.66
C ARG A 209 -21.91 -6.21 -3.29
N HIS A 210 -23.11 -6.74 -3.17
CA HIS A 210 -23.58 -7.41 -1.97
C HIS A 210 -24.62 -8.46 -2.35
N ASP A 211 -24.44 -9.70 -1.92
CA ASP A 211 -25.39 -10.82 -2.12
C ASP A 211 -25.92 -10.97 -3.55
N GLY A 212 -25.01 -10.93 -4.54
CA GLY A 212 -25.35 -11.04 -5.96
C GLY A 212 -25.97 -9.79 -6.58
N VAL A 213 -26.17 -8.72 -5.81
CA VAL A 213 -26.66 -7.43 -6.30
C VAL A 213 -25.49 -6.49 -6.54
N THR A 214 -25.44 -5.89 -7.73
CA THR A 214 -24.51 -4.80 -8.05
C THR A 214 -25.24 -3.46 -8.06
N VAL A 215 -24.78 -2.52 -7.23
CA VAL A 215 -25.27 -1.13 -7.19
C VAL A 215 -24.23 -0.22 -7.83
N ALA A 216 -24.63 0.53 -8.85
CA ALA A 216 -23.80 1.55 -9.50
C ALA A 216 -24.36 2.95 -9.19
N VAL A 217 -23.53 3.83 -8.62
CA VAL A 217 -23.89 5.21 -8.29
C VAL A 217 -23.05 6.16 -9.13
N ASN A 218 -23.72 6.99 -9.94
CA ASN A 218 -23.10 8.01 -10.76
C ASN A 218 -23.30 9.40 -10.12
N TYR A 219 -22.21 10.00 -9.67
CA TYR A 219 -22.17 11.34 -9.09
C TYR A 219 -21.96 12.45 -10.12
N SER A 220 -21.86 12.12 -11.42
CA SER A 220 -21.70 13.13 -12.47
C SER A 220 -23.05 13.63 -12.97
N PRO A 221 -23.10 14.86 -13.53
CA PRO A 221 -24.30 15.38 -14.18
C PRO A 221 -24.57 14.76 -15.56
N LYS A 222 -23.74 13.81 -16.02
CA LYS A 222 -23.84 13.19 -17.35
C LYS A 222 -24.06 11.68 -17.21
N PRO A 223 -24.78 11.03 -18.13
CA PRO A 223 -24.84 9.57 -18.17
C PRO A 223 -23.43 8.93 -18.20
N GLN A 224 -23.27 7.80 -17.53
CA GLN A 224 -22.04 7.01 -17.50
C GLN A 224 -22.39 5.54 -17.77
N GLN A 225 -21.51 4.83 -18.47
CA GLN A 225 -21.65 3.39 -18.65
C GLN A 225 -21.10 2.67 -17.43
N ALA A 226 -21.95 1.89 -16.76
CA ALA A 226 -21.51 0.96 -15.73
C ALA A 226 -21.11 -0.34 -16.41
N SER A 227 -19.80 -0.58 -16.54
CA SER A 227 -19.30 -1.90 -16.94
C SER A 227 -19.19 -2.77 -15.68
N PRO A 228 -20.02 -3.80 -15.50
CA PRO A 228 -19.76 -4.78 -14.45
C PRO A 228 -18.42 -5.45 -14.77
N ARG A 229 -17.53 -5.60 -13.78
CA ARG A 229 -16.38 -6.51 -13.91
C ARG A 229 -16.93 -7.89 -14.25
N SER A 230 -16.60 -8.40 -15.42
CA SER A 230 -16.91 -9.78 -15.82
C SER A 230 -16.20 -10.72 -14.84
N GLY A 231 -16.97 -11.52 -14.10
CA GLY A 231 -16.44 -12.38 -13.04
C GLY A 231 -17.48 -13.08 -12.18
N ASP A 232 -18.76 -12.76 -12.32
CA ASP A 232 -19.83 -13.55 -11.69
C ASP A 232 -20.16 -14.76 -12.57
N VAL A 233 -19.87 -15.92 -12.00
CA VAL A 233 -20.20 -17.27 -12.41
C VAL A 233 -21.53 -17.34 -13.18
N GLN A 234 -21.46 -17.82 -14.43
CA GLN A 234 -22.63 -18.44 -15.05
C GLN A 234 -23.10 -19.55 -14.10
N GLY A 235 -24.25 -19.35 -13.47
CA GLY A 235 -24.94 -20.43 -12.77
C GLY A 235 -25.14 -21.58 -13.74
N SER A 236 -24.48 -22.70 -13.46
CA SER A 236 -24.88 -23.98 -14.01
C SER A 236 -26.16 -24.38 -13.30
N GLU A 237 -27.27 -24.37 -14.04
CA GLU A 237 -28.43 -25.22 -13.77
C GLU A 237 -28.02 -26.70 -13.66
#